data_AF-A0A353CZW2-F1
#
_entry.id   AF-A0A353CZW2-F1
#
_cell.length_a   1.000
_cell.length_b   1.000
_cell.length_c   1.000
_cell.angle_alpha   90.00
_cell.angle_beta   90.00
_cell.angle_gamma   90.00
#
_symmetry.space_group_name_H-M   'P 1'
#
loop_
_entity.id
_entity.type
_entity.pdbx_description
1 polymer ?
#
loop_
_entity_poly.entity_id
_entity_poly.type
_entity_poly.pdbx_seq_one_letter_code
_entity_poly.pdbx_strand_id
1 'polypeptide(L)'
;MSVNALHHRPPLGFFRDFVLVHDGKHDDSLDLKHNGIVPIIDMARIYALAEGVPAVNTVERLEQTAGSRMLSTSGSANLLDA
;
A
#
# COMPACT_ATOMS: atom_id res chain seq x y z
N MET A 1 -6.63 13.45 -2.19
CA MET A 1 -6.82 12.01 -1.96
C MET A 1 -5.51 11.26 -1.68
N SER A 2 -4.35 11.92 -1.62
CA SER A 2 -3.02 11.28 -1.51
C SER A 2 -2.21 11.73 -0.28
N VAL A 3 -2.83 12.45 0.66
CA VAL A 3 -2.14 12.91 1.89
C VAL A 3 -1.76 11.73 2.78
N ASN A 4 -2.61 10.70 2.86
CA ASN A 4 -2.32 9.48 3.62
C ASN A 4 -1.05 8.78 3.14
N ALA A 5 -0.77 8.77 1.83
CA ALA A 5 0.45 8.19 1.26
C ALA A 5 1.74 8.89 1.74
N LEU A 6 1.63 10.15 2.20
CA LEU A 6 2.75 10.89 2.78
C LEU A 6 2.99 10.52 4.25
N HIS A 7 1.97 10.00 4.94
CA HIS A 7 2.01 9.72 6.38
C HIS A 7 2.22 8.24 6.70
N HIS A 8 1.77 7.33 5.84
CA HIS A 8 1.90 5.89 6.08
C HIS A 8 3.14 5.34 5.36
N ARG A 9 4.12 4.90 6.15
CA ARG A 9 5.28 4.16 5.66
C ARG A 9 5.27 2.76 6.27
N PRO A 10 5.64 1.71 5.51
CA PRO A 10 5.77 0.40 6.10
C PRO A 10 6.76 0.44 7.26
N PRO A 11 6.49 -0.27 8.36
CA PRO A 11 7.23 -0.13 9.60
C PRO A 11 8.52 -0.93 9.45
N LEU A 12 9.48 -0.41 8.69
CA LEU A 12 10.78 -1.03 8.48
C LEU A 12 11.79 -0.38 9.42
N GLY A 13 12.33 -1.17 10.35
CA GLY A 13 13.48 -0.82 11.17
C GLY A 13 14.77 -0.78 10.34
N PHE A 14 15.87 -0.34 10.96
CA PHE A 14 17.17 -0.14 10.31
C PHE A 14 17.74 -1.42 9.62
N PHE A 15 17.26 -2.61 9.99
CA PHE A 15 17.67 -3.92 9.46
C PHE A 15 16.56 -4.75 8.80
N ARG A 16 15.47 -4.13 8.29
CA ARG A 16 14.29 -4.83 7.73
C ARG A 16 13.44 -5.57 8.77
N ASP A 17 13.57 -5.25 10.05
CA ASP A 17 12.67 -5.76 11.09
C ASP A 17 11.39 -4.91 11.15
N PHE A 18 10.27 -5.52 11.49
CA PHE A 18 9.02 -4.78 11.67
C PHE A 18 9.09 -3.88 12.91
N VAL A 19 8.77 -2.59 12.76
CA VAL A 19 8.64 -1.66 13.90
C VAL A 19 7.35 -2.00 14.65
N LEU A 20 7.49 -2.48 15.88
CA LEU A 20 6.37 -2.78 16.75
C LEU A 20 5.80 -1.49 17.35
N VAL A 21 4.50 -1.49 17.60
CA VAL A 21 3.79 -0.41 18.28
C VAL A 21 4.24 -0.36 19.74
N HIS A 22 4.43 0.85 20.25
CA HIS A 22 4.72 1.12 21.66
C HIS A 22 3.67 2.10 22.18
N ASP A 23 2.49 1.59 22.54
CA ASP A 23 1.36 2.37 23.06
C ASP A 23 0.94 1.97 24.49
N GLY A 24 1.68 1.05 25.11
CA GLY A 24 1.47 0.52 26.45
C GLY A 24 0.35 -0.52 26.56
N LYS A 25 -0.69 -0.48 25.71
CA LYS A 25 -1.81 -1.44 25.76
C LYS A 25 -1.64 -2.60 24.78
N HIS A 26 -0.92 -2.38 23.70
CA HIS A 26 -0.57 -3.35 22.66
C HIS A 26 0.92 -3.30 22.32
N ASP A 27 1.77 -3.19 23.35
CA ASP A 27 3.21 -3.29 23.17
C ASP A 27 3.57 -4.59 22.43
N ASP A 28 4.61 -4.52 21.59
CA ASP A 28 5.10 -5.59 20.74
C ASP A 28 4.12 -6.08 19.64
N SER A 29 3.11 -5.28 19.30
CA SER A 29 2.19 -5.58 18.19
C SER A 29 2.56 -4.88 16.88
N LEU A 30 2.11 -5.41 15.74
CA LEU A 30 2.34 -4.82 14.42
C LEU A 30 1.05 -4.18 13.89
N ASP A 31 1.09 -2.89 13.56
CA ASP A 31 -0.04 -2.22 12.88
C ASP A 31 -0.07 -2.57 11.38
N LEU A 32 -0.65 -3.73 11.07
CA LEU A 32 -0.83 -4.21 9.71
C LEU A 32 -1.77 -3.33 8.88
N LYS A 33 -2.70 -2.62 9.53
CA LYS A 33 -3.72 -1.86 8.82
C LYS A 33 -3.14 -0.56 8.29
N HIS A 34 -2.64 0.30 9.17
CA HIS A 34 -2.16 1.63 8.79
C HIS A 34 -0.79 1.56 8.12
N ASN A 35 0.07 0.61 8.49
CA ASN A 35 1.42 0.54 7.93
C ASN A 35 1.59 -0.58 6.88
N GLY A 36 0.61 -1.46 6.69
CA GLY A 36 0.63 -2.49 5.63
C GLY A 36 -0.41 -2.22 4.55
N ILE A 37 -1.69 -2.39 4.90
CA ILE A 37 -2.81 -2.38 3.96
C ILE A 37 -3.08 -0.98 3.38
N VAL A 38 -3.07 0.07 4.21
CA VAL A 38 -3.36 1.45 3.75
C VAL A 38 -2.38 1.92 2.67
N PRO A 39 -1.05 1.72 2.79
CA PRO A 39 -0.12 2.01 1.72
C PRO A 39 -0.45 1.32 0.38
N ILE A 40 -0.87 0.05 0.41
CA ILE A 40 -1.26 -0.70 -0.81
C ILE A 40 -2.50 -0.07 -1.45
N ILE A 41 -3.51 0.26 -0.64
CA ILE A 41 -4.72 0.94 -1.11
C ILE A 41 -4.38 2.29 -1.74
N ASP A 42 -3.51 3.08 -1.10
CA ASP A 42 -3.12 4.39 -1.60
C ASP A 42 -2.33 4.29 -2.91
N MET A 43 -1.44 3.31 -3.05
CA MET A 43 -0.75 3.03 -4.32
C MET A 43 -1.74 2.70 -5.44
N ALA A 44 -2.67 1.77 -5.21
CA ALA A 44 -3.71 1.43 -6.18
C ALA A 44 -4.54 2.65 -6.62
N ARG A 45 -4.89 3.53 -5.67
CA ARG A 45 -5.61 4.78 -5.95
C ARG A 45 -4.79 5.75 -6.79
N ILE A 46 -3.52 5.92 -6.45
CA ILE A 46 -2.61 6.84 -7.16
C ILE A 46 -2.41 6.37 -8.61
N TYR A 47 -2.15 5.08 -8.83
CA TYR A 47 -1.99 4.52 -10.18
C TYR A 47 -3.27 4.67 -11.00
N ALA A 48 -4.42 4.28 -10.44
CA ALA A 48 -5.70 4.40 -11.14
C ALA A 48 -6.03 5.85 -11.51
N LEU A 49 -5.78 6.81 -10.60
CA LEU A 49 -6.01 8.23 -10.87
C LEU A 49 -5.04 8.79 -11.92
N ALA A 50 -3.76 8.38 -11.89
CA ALA A 50 -2.77 8.82 -12.86
C ALA A 50 -3.10 8.34 -14.29
N GLU A 51 -3.78 7.20 -14.41
CA GLU A 51 -4.12 6.58 -15.69
C GLU A 51 -5.59 6.78 -16.11
N GLY A 52 -6.40 7.45 -15.29
CA GLY A 52 -7.81 7.71 -15.59
C GLY A 52 -8.71 6.46 -15.48
N VAL A 53 -8.31 5.48 -14.70
CA VAL A 53 -9.06 4.23 -14.46
C VAL A 53 -10.27 4.51 -13.53
N PRO A 54 -11.51 4.16 -13.93
CA PRO A 54 -12.71 4.46 -13.14
C PRO A 54 -12.98 3.47 -12.00
N ALA A 55 -12.18 2.39 -11.89
CA ALA A 55 -12.34 1.38 -10.86
C ALA A 55 -12.32 1.99 -9.45
N VAL A 56 -13.26 1.53 -8.61
CA VAL A 56 -13.41 1.99 -7.23
C VAL A 56 -12.76 1.04 -6.22
N ASN A 57 -12.67 -0.24 -6.58
CA ASN A 57 -12.13 -1.29 -5.73
C ASN A 57 -10.60 -1.42 -5.89
N THR A 58 -9.89 -1.71 -4.80
CA THR A 58 -8.41 -1.78 -4.80
C THR A 58 -7.88 -2.85 -5.75
N VAL A 59 -8.42 -4.07 -5.70
CA VAL A 59 -8.00 -5.19 -6.56
C VAL A 59 -8.19 -4.82 -8.03
N GLU A 60 -9.39 -4.36 -8.38
CA GLU A 60 -9.74 -3.97 -9.74
C GLU A 60 -8.86 -2.82 -10.27
N ARG A 61 -8.51 -1.84 -9.41
CA ARG A 61 -7.57 -0.78 -9.77
C ARG A 61 -6.19 -1.33 -10.12
N LEU A 62 -5.67 -2.28 -9.34
CA LEU A 62 -4.37 -2.89 -9.59
C LEU A 62 -4.41 -3.71 -10.88
N GLU A 63 -5.44 -4.54 -11.07
CA GLU A 63 -5.63 -5.33 -12.29
C GLU A 63 -5.72 -4.46 -13.55
N GLN A 64 -6.46 -3.35 -13.49
CA GLN A 64 -6.64 -2.45 -14.63
C GLN A 64 -5.43 -1.54 -14.91
N THR A 65 -4.54 -1.35 -13.94
CA THR A 65 -3.28 -0.60 -14.12
C THR A 65 -2.07 -1.52 -14.37
N ALA A 66 -2.26 -2.84 -14.33
CA ALA A 66 -1.18 -3.81 -14.52
C ALA A 66 -0.59 -3.77 -15.93
N GLY A 67 0.74 -3.61 -16.01
CA GLY A 67 1.47 -3.55 -17.27
C GLY A 67 1.43 -2.18 -17.95
N SER A 68 0.94 -1.15 -17.25
CA SER A 68 0.97 0.22 -17.73
C SER A 68 2.37 0.83 -17.63
N ARG A 69 2.49 2.09 -18.08
CA ARG A 69 3.70 2.89 -17.88
C ARG A 69 4.00 3.17 -16.40
N MET A 70 2.97 3.19 -15.54
CA MET A 70 3.11 3.52 -14.12
C MET A 70 3.27 2.30 -13.22
N LEU A 71 2.70 1.14 -13.62
CA LEU A 71 2.75 -0.09 -12.84
C LEU A 71 3.04 -1.30 -13.73
N SER A 72 4.18 -1.97 -13.51
CA SER A 72 4.51 -3.20 -14.22
C SER A 72 3.56 -4.34 -13.81
N THR A 73 3.39 -5.34 -14.68
CA THR A 73 2.58 -6.53 -14.37
C THR A 73 3.08 -7.25 -13.12
N SER A 74 4.41 -7.38 -12.95
CA SER A 74 5.00 -7.99 -11.75
C SER A 74 4.79 -7.14 -10.50
N GLY A 75 4.85 -5.81 -10.61
CA GLY A 75 4.56 -4.90 -9.51
C GLY A 75 3.11 -5.01 -9.05
N SER A 76 2.17 -5.05 -10.00
CA SER A 76 0.76 -5.28 -9.70
C SER A 76 0.53 -6.64 -9.03
N ALA A 77 1.15 -7.71 -9.53
CA ALA A 77 1.02 -9.04 -8.93
C ALA A 77 1.52 -9.08 -7.49
N ASN A 78 2.67 -8.45 -7.21
CA ASN A 78 3.21 -8.35 -5.85
C ASN A 78 2.28 -7.57 -4.90
N LEU A 79 1.61 -6.52 -5.38
CA LEU A 79 0.66 -5.74 -4.58
C LEU A 79 -0.67 -6.46 -4.34
N LEU A 80 -1.03 -7.40 -5.22
CA LEU A 80 -2.21 -8.25 -5.06
C LEU A 80 -1.96 -9.42 -4.09
N ASP A 81 -0.70 -9.87 -3.99
CA ASP A 81 -0.27 -10.98 -3.12
C ASP A 81 0.02 -10.54 -1.68
N ALA A 82 0.48 -9.30 -1.50
CA ALA A 82 0.84 -8.70 -0.20
C ALA A 82 -0.35 -8.48 0.74
#